data_AF-A0A6M8NL43-F1
#
_entry.id   AF-A0A6M8NL43-F1
#
_cell.length_a   1.000
_cell.length_b   1.000
_cell.length_c   1.000
_cell.angle_alpha   90.00
_cell.angle_beta   90.00
_cell.angle_gamma   90.00
#
_symmetry.space_group_name_H-M   'P 1'
#
loop_
_entity.id
_entity.type
_entity.pdbx_description
1 polymer ?
#
loop_
_entity_poly.entity_id
_entity_poly.type
_entity_poly.pdbx_seq_one_letter_code
_entity_poly.pdbx_strand_id
1 'polypeptide(L)'
;MLFENEKKFLNIMKYTPSIFVLSITIFILTISFLDNKKTFEEDKEKIRFEYTKENEEIIKQRVYEVYNYIKREQEYTEQELRKTLKEAIDIANNIIKGIYNNNLDKSEEEIKKLVVDALRNIKFNDGRGYYFIYENSGKNILLPHNEKLEGKNFWNHQDAKGAYIIQDMTRLLSTQNEAFYEWYWYNPKNPDIQRKKIGLVKNLEQFDWFIGTGEYVEEFEKEVQERVLRNIKEVKFGSNGYFFIINYDSIYLSHIKKEYIGQNAIKNNDTVEVKKVIEDMINIAKNGEGFYSYIQNKKPDNNESIRKISFVKGLDNWSWMIGTGFYEDDMQKAINNKKNELDQEFNEYLFKTTIFAFLLIFLLLSISIYFSKKLQEIFRSYQLEKTRQQNIIAQKSKMAAMGEMIGHIAHQWRQPLSSISTSATGMKLQKELNILEDKNLIDGLEQINKSVQYLSQTIDDFRNFYKPNKNKTEFYVLDTVDKVINLTNSQFSSNGIKIIKSGENIKINTYENELIQVIINLLNNARDELLKKDFEDEKLIFINVYKKNKKLFLEIKDNARGVSTQIIDKIFEAYFTTKNDVEGTGIGLYMSNEIITKSMKGKISVSNIEFEYESKKYIGAKFSIILPLINH
;
A
#
# COMPACT_ATOMS: atom_id res chain seq x y z
N MET A 1 14.42 35.48 28.12
CA MET A 1 13.22 35.26 27.29
C MET A 1 13.67 34.52 26.05
N LEU A 2 13.17 33.30 25.80
CA LEU A 2 13.42 32.61 24.52
C LEU A 2 12.86 33.48 23.39
N PHE A 3 13.65 33.73 22.35
CA PHE A 3 13.19 34.50 21.19
C PHE A 3 12.02 33.75 20.50
N GLU A 4 11.10 34.46 19.84
CA GLU A 4 9.95 33.83 19.16
C GLU A 4 10.34 32.69 18.22
N ASN A 5 11.49 32.82 17.54
CA ASN A 5 12.03 31.81 16.63
C ASN A 5 12.41 30.51 17.36
N GLU A 6 12.90 30.58 18.61
CA GLU A 6 13.28 29.40 19.40
C GLU A 6 12.06 28.65 19.92
N LYS A 7 10.99 29.37 20.29
CA LYS A 7 9.70 28.76 20.64
C LYS A 7 9.07 28.07 19.43
N LYS A 8 9.12 28.68 18.25
CA LYS A 8 8.68 28.05 17.00
C LYS A 8 9.48 26.76 16.72
N PHE A 9 10.80 26.80 16.86
CA PHE A 9 11.64 25.63 16.64
C PHE A 9 11.35 24.48 17.62
N LEU A 10 11.15 24.77 18.91
CA LEU A 10 10.76 23.78 19.91
C LEU A 10 9.39 23.15 19.62
N ASN A 11 8.44 23.93 19.12
CA ASN A 11 7.13 23.42 18.71
C ASN A 11 7.23 22.51 17.47
N ILE A 12 8.05 22.87 16.48
CA ILE A 12 8.32 22.04 15.31
C ILE A 12 8.90 20.69 15.76
N MET A 13 9.93 20.69 16.61
CA MET A 13 10.51 19.44 17.14
C MET A 13 9.53 18.60 17.95
N LYS A 14 8.54 19.23 18.60
CA LYS A 14 7.57 18.53 19.45
C LYS A 14 6.47 17.83 18.66
N TYR A 15 5.95 18.47 17.62
CA TYR A 15 4.71 18.05 16.96
C TYR A 15 4.94 17.47 15.57
N THR A 16 5.94 17.96 14.83
CA THR A 16 6.18 17.54 13.44
C THR A 16 6.46 16.04 13.30
N PRO A 17 7.30 15.40 14.13
CA PRO A 17 7.56 13.97 13.99
C PRO A 17 6.29 13.12 14.16
N SER A 18 5.46 13.44 15.15
CA SER A 18 4.20 12.71 15.41
C SER A 18 3.17 12.92 14.31
N ILE A 19 3.04 14.15 13.80
CA ILE A 19 2.15 14.46 12.66
C ILE A 19 2.60 13.70 11.41
N PHE A 20 3.91 13.66 11.15
CA PHE A 20 4.49 12.96 10.00
C PHE A 20 4.25 11.46 10.06
N VAL A 21 4.53 10.84 11.22
CA VAL A 21 4.26 9.42 11.48
C VAL A 21 2.78 9.09 11.28
N LEU A 22 1.89 9.91 11.84
CA LEU A 22 0.45 9.70 11.71
C LEU A 22 0.00 9.79 10.23
N SER A 23 0.49 10.79 9.51
CA SER A 23 0.13 11.02 8.11
C SER A 23 0.59 9.88 7.21
N ILE A 24 1.83 9.41 7.36
CA ILE A 24 2.36 8.26 6.61
C ILE A 24 1.60 6.99 6.94
N THR A 25 1.30 6.75 8.22
CA THR A 25 0.61 5.54 8.64
C THR A 25 -0.80 5.50 8.05
N ILE A 26 -1.54 6.61 8.12
CA ILE A 26 -2.87 6.74 7.50
C ILE A 26 -2.77 6.52 5.99
N PHE A 27 -1.76 7.09 5.32
CA PHE A 27 -1.57 6.93 3.89
C PHE A 27 -1.33 5.47 3.49
N ILE A 28 -0.43 4.76 4.19
CA ILE A 28 -0.14 3.34 3.94
C ILE A 28 -1.39 2.47 4.19
N LEU A 29 -2.11 2.71 5.29
CA LEU A 29 -3.35 1.99 5.60
C LEU A 29 -4.43 2.21 4.55
N THR A 30 -4.53 3.44 4.04
CA THR A 30 -5.50 3.78 2.99
C THR A 30 -5.17 3.05 1.69
N ILE A 31 -3.89 3.05 1.27
CA ILE A 31 -3.46 2.31 0.07
C ILE A 31 -3.73 0.81 0.24
N SER A 32 -3.33 0.22 1.37
CA SER A 32 -3.54 -1.20 1.62
C SER A 32 -5.02 -1.57 1.66
N PHE A 33 -5.87 -0.72 2.23
CA PHE A 33 -7.32 -0.92 2.22
C PHE A 33 -7.90 -0.88 0.80
N LEU A 34 -7.48 0.08 -0.03
CA LEU A 34 -7.94 0.21 -1.42
C LEU A 34 -7.53 -1.01 -2.26
N ASP A 35 -6.29 -1.47 -2.11
CA ASP A 35 -5.76 -2.64 -2.82
C ASP A 35 -6.51 -3.93 -2.44
N ASN A 36 -6.64 -4.18 -1.13
CA ASN A 36 -7.40 -5.34 -0.64
C ASN A 36 -8.86 -5.31 -1.07
N LYS A 37 -9.51 -4.14 -1.03
CA LYS A 37 -10.89 -3.99 -1.50
C LYS A 37 -11.01 -4.30 -2.99
N LYS A 38 -10.04 -3.87 -3.79
CA LYS A 38 -10.03 -4.16 -5.24
C LYS A 38 -9.91 -5.66 -5.49
N THR A 39 -8.92 -6.33 -4.88
CA THR A 39 -8.71 -7.78 -5.00
C THR A 39 -9.97 -8.55 -4.58
N PHE A 40 -10.62 -8.13 -3.50
CA PHE A 40 -11.85 -8.74 -3.02
C PHE A 40 -13.01 -8.66 -4.01
N GLU A 41 -13.19 -7.51 -4.67
CA GLU A 41 -14.21 -7.38 -5.73
C GLU A 41 -13.86 -8.21 -6.97
N GLU A 42 -12.58 -8.32 -7.33
CA GLU A 42 -12.12 -9.19 -8.42
C GLU A 42 -12.41 -10.68 -8.12
N ASP A 43 -12.12 -11.14 -6.90
CA ASP A 43 -12.42 -12.51 -6.45
C ASP A 43 -13.92 -12.80 -6.47
N LYS A 44 -14.76 -11.84 -6.08
CA LYS A 44 -16.23 -11.97 -6.12
C LYS A 44 -16.76 -12.22 -7.53
N GLU A 45 -16.21 -11.56 -8.55
CA GLU A 45 -16.63 -11.76 -9.94
C GLU A 45 -16.06 -13.06 -10.53
N LYS A 46 -14.82 -13.39 -10.19
CA LYS A 46 -14.16 -14.63 -10.61
C LYS A 46 -14.94 -15.88 -10.17
N ILE A 47 -15.46 -15.88 -8.95
CA ILE A 47 -16.27 -16.98 -8.39
C ILE A 47 -17.48 -17.30 -9.28
N ARG A 48 -18.17 -16.29 -9.81
CA ARG A 48 -19.34 -16.53 -10.66
C ARG A 48 -18.96 -17.32 -11.91
N PHE A 49 -17.89 -16.89 -12.58
CA PHE A 49 -17.39 -17.55 -13.79
C PHE A 49 -16.92 -18.98 -13.50
N GLU A 50 -16.12 -19.17 -12.46
CA GLU A 50 -15.61 -20.49 -12.05
C GLU A 50 -16.75 -21.45 -11.70
N TYR A 51 -17.73 -20.97 -10.93
CA TYR A 51 -18.86 -21.79 -10.51
C TYR A 51 -19.76 -22.19 -11.69
N THR A 52 -20.01 -21.30 -12.66
CA THR A 52 -20.74 -21.67 -13.88
C THR A 52 -20.00 -22.75 -14.66
N LYS A 53 -18.69 -22.56 -14.89
CA LYS A 53 -17.86 -23.51 -15.65
C LYS A 53 -17.77 -24.86 -14.95
N GLU A 54 -17.61 -24.88 -13.63
CA GLU A 54 -17.60 -26.10 -12.83
C GLU A 54 -18.92 -26.88 -12.98
N ASN A 55 -20.06 -26.20 -12.87
CA ASN A 55 -21.36 -26.84 -13.05
C ASN A 55 -21.59 -27.37 -14.47
N GLU A 56 -21.12 -26.64 -15.49
CA GLU A 56 -21.15 -27.11 -16.89
C GLU A 56 -20.36 -28.41 -17.08
N GLU A 57 -19.14 -28.49 -16.53
CA GLU A 57 -18.33 -29.72 -16.57
C GLU A 57 -18.97 -30.87 -15.78
N ILE A 58 -19.57 -30.59 -14.62
CA ILE A 58 -20.29 -31.61 -13.83
C ILE A 58 -21.44 -32.21 -14.64
N ILE A 59 -22.32 -31.38 -15.22
CA ILE A 59 -23.47 -31.92 -15.98
C ILE A 59 -23.02 -32.65 -17.25
N LYS A 60 -21.95 -32.20 -17.89
CA LYS A 60 -21.34 -32.89 -19.03
C LYS A 60 -20.85 -34.28 -18.63
N GLN A 61 -20.05 -34.37 -17.56
CA GLN A 61 -19.56 -35.65 -17.05
C GLN A 61 -20.72 -36.60 -16.69
N ARG A 62 -21.77 -36.09 -16.05
CA ARG A 62 -22.98 -36.87 -15.70
C ARG A 62 -23.69 -37.45 -16.93
N VAL A 63 -23.82 -36.69 -18.01
CA VAL A 63 -24.41 -37.21 -19.25
C VAL A 63 -23.51 -38.26 -19.89
N TYR A 64 -22.19 -38.07 -19.86
CA TYR A 64 -21.24 -39.07 -20.35
C TYR A 64 -21.28 -40.37 -19.52
N GLU A 65 -21.46 -40.30 -18.21
CA GLU A 65 -21.65 -41.47 -17.34
C GLU A 65 -22.87 -42.29 -17.79
N VAL A 66 -24.00 -41.63 -18.04
CA VAL A 66 -25.22 -42.29 -18.54
C VAL A 66 -25.02 -42.81 -19.96
N TYR A 67 -24.47 -42.02 -20.88
CA TYR A 67 -24.20 -42.46 -22.25
C TYR A 67 -23.32 -43.72 -22.31
N ASN A 68 -22.23 -43.73 -21.53
CA ASN A 68 -21.32 -44.87 -21.45
C ASN A 68 -21.98 -46.07 -20.76
N TYR A 69 -22.84 -45.83 -19.76
CA TYR A 69 -23.65 -46.89 -19.18
C TYR A 69 -24.56 -47.55 -20.22
N ILE A 70 -25.27 -46.76 -21.04
CA ILE A 70 -26.14 -47.28 -22.10
C ILE A 70 -25.34 -48.09 -23.12
N LYS A 71 -24.19 -47.58 -23.58
CA LYS A 71 -23.33 -48.32 -24.51
C LYS A 71 -22.85 -49.66 -23.96
N ARG A 72 -22.43 -49.69 -22.69
CA ARG A 72 -22.03 -50.95 -22.04
C ARG A 72 -23.20 -51.93 -21.93
N GLU A 73 -24.40 -51.45 -21.61
CA GLU A 73 -25.60 -52.30 -21.58
C GLU A 73 -25.94 -52.86 -22.96
N GLN A 74 -25.81 -52.06 -24.02
CA GLN A 74 -26.00 -52.52 -25.40
C GLN A 74 -25.02 -53.64 -25.76
N GLU A 75 -23.73 -53.42 -25.56
CA GLU A 75 -22.67 -54.39 -25.85
C GLU A 75 -22.80 -55.67 -25.03
N TYR A 76 -23.01 -55.54 -23.72
CA TYR A 76 -23.18 -56.68 -22.81
C TYR A 76 -24.39 -57.52 -23.20
N THR A 77 -25.52 -56.88 -23.48
CA THR A 77 -26.72 -57.64 -23.82
C THR A 77 -26.56 -58.34 -25.17
N GLU A 78 -25.89 -57.73 -26.17
CA GLU A 78 -25.65 -58.40 -27.46
C GLU A 78 -24.77 -59.65 -27.27
N GLN A 79 -23.74 -59.59 -26.42
CA GLN A 79 -22.91 -60.74 -26.09
C GLN A 79 -23.72 -61.85 -25.41
N GLU A 80 -24.57 -61.51 -24.45
CA GLU A 80 -25.48 -62.47 -23.80
C GLU A 80 -26.49 -63.06 -24.78
N LEU A 81 -27.01 -62.28 -25.73
CA LEU A 81 -27.86 -62.80 -26.81
C LEU A 81 -27.10 -63.82 -27.67
N ARG A 82 -25.88 -63.51 -28.10
CA ARG A 82 -25.06 -64.44 -28.90
C ARG A 82 -24.79 -65.74 -28.13
N LYS A 83 -24.48 -65.63 -26.84
CA LYS A 83 -24.28 -66.78 -25.96
C LYS A 83 -25.53 -67.64 -25.82
N THR A 84 -26.69 -67.05 -25.54
CA THR A 84 -27.96 -67.79 -25.40
C THR A 84 -28.40 -68.46 -26.71
N LEU A 85 -28.18 -67.82 -27.86
CA LEU A 85 -28.42 -68.44 -29.17
C LEU A 85 -27.51 -69.65 -29.42
N LYS A 86 -26.25 -69.58 -28.99
CA LYS A 86 -25.30 -70.69 -29.06
C LYS A 86 -25.72 -71.85 -28.17
N GLU A 87 -26.07 -71.58 -26.92
CA GLU A 87 -26.57 -72.59 -25.99
C GLU A 87 -27.83 -73.29 -26.55
N ALA A 88 -28.76 -72.53 -27.15
CA ALA A 88 -29.95 -73.09 -27.80
C ALA A 88 -29.59 -74.03 -28.97
N ILE A 89 -28.69 -73.62 -29.87
CA ILE A 89 -28.24 -74.47 -30.98
C ILE A 89 -27.51 -75.72 -30.50
N ASP A 90 -26.67 -75.61 -29.47
CA ASP A 90 -25.95 -76.76 -28.93
C ASP A 90 -26.91 -77.77 -28.27
N ILE A 91 -27.95 -77.29 -27.57
CA ILE A 91 -29.02 -78.15 -27.04
C ILE A 91 -29.71 -78.88 -28.20
N ALA A 92 -30.11 -78.17 -29.26
CA ALA A 92 -30.79 -78.79 -30.39
C ALA A 92 -29.89 -79.80 -31.12
N ASN A 93 -28.62 -79.46 -31.36
CA ASN A 93 -27.64 -80.36 -31.98
C ASN A 93 -27.42 -81.63 -31.13
N ASN A 94 -27.39 -81.52 -29.80
CA ASN A 94 -27.28 -82.67 -28.91
C ASN A 94 -28.53 -83.56 -28.95
N ILE A 95 -29.73 -82.97 -29.02
CA ILE A 95 -30.99 -83.71 -29.21
C ILE A 95 -30.94 -84.48 -30.54
N ILE A 96 -30.51 -83.83 -31.62
CA ILE A 96 -30.39 -84.44 -32.96
C ILE A 96 -29.40 -85.60 -32.94
N LYS A 97 -28.21 -85.39 -32.38
CA LYS A 97 -27.17 -86.44 -32.23
C LYS A 97 -27.70 -87.62 -31.42
N GLY A 98 -28.41 -87.36 -30.32
CA GLY A 98 -29.02 -88.41 -29.49
C GLY A 98 -30.08 -89.21 -30.24
N ILE A 99 -30.97 -88.54 -30.99
CA ILE A 99 -31.99 -89.21 -31.80
C ILE A 99 -31.34 -90.05 -32.91
N TYR A 100 -30.36 -89.50 -33.62
CA TYR A 100 -29.67 -90.20 -34.71
C TYR A 100 -28.95 -91.46 -34.21
N ASN A 101 -28.12 -91.34 -33.16
CA ASN A 101 -27.32 -92.45 -32.66
C ASN A 101 -28.16 -93.58 -32.04
N ASN A 102 -29.33 -93.26 -31.48
CA ASN A 102 -30.20 -94.25 -30.83
C ASN A 102 -31.21 -94.93 -31.76
N ASN A 103 -31.26 -94.55 -33.04
CA ASN A 103 -32.23 -95.08 -34.00
C ASN A 103 -31.56 -95.53 -35.31
N LEU A 104 -30.29 -95.96 -35.26
CA LEU A 104 -29.52 -96.43 -36.43
C LEU A 104 -30.13 -97.66 -37.12
N ASP A 105 -31.06 -98.35 -36.47
CA ASP A 105 -31.85 -99.46 -36.99
C ASP A 105 -33.02 -99.02 -37.88
N LYS A 106 -33.40 -97.74 -37.86
CA LYS A 106 -34.50 -97.17 -38.67
C LYS A 106 -33.98 -96.58 -39.98
N SER A 107 -34.89 -96.38 -40.93
CA SER A 107 -34.57 -95.68 -42.17
C SER A 107 -34.24 -94.20 -41.90
N GLU A 108 -33.38 -93.60 -42.73
CA GLU A 108 -32.98 -92.18 -42.59
C GLU A 108 -34.20 -91.24 -42.54
N GLU A 109 -35.24 -91.52 -43.33
CA GLU A 109 -36.48 -90.75 -43.35
C GLU A 109 -37.27 -90.85 -42.02
N GLU A 110 -37.26 -92.01 -41.35
CA GLU A 110 -37.86 -92.15 -40.03
C GLU A 110 -37.10 -91.37 -38.97
N ILE A 111 -35.76 -91.37 -39.02
CA ILE A 111 -34.91 -90.60 -38.09
C ILE A 111 -35.10 -89.09 -38.31
N LYS A 112 -35.11 -88.65 -39.57
CA LYS A 112 -35.40 -87.26 -39.95
C LYS A 112 -36.74 -86.79 -39.40
N LYS A 113 -37.78 -87.62 -39.50
CA LYS A 113 -39.10 -87.33 -38.93
C LYS A 113 -39.05 -87.18 -37.41
N LEU A 114 -38.36 -88.09 -36.69
CA LEU A 114 -38.20 -88.00 -35.24
C LEU A 114 -37.50 -86.70 -34.80
N VAL A 115 -36.49 -86.26 -35.55
CA VAL A 115 -35.79 -84.98 -35.30
C VAL A 115 -36.74 -83.79 -35.46
N VAL A 116 -37.49 -83.75 -36.56
CA VAL A 116 -38.48 -82.70 -36.84
C VAL A 116 -39.54 -82.65 -35.74
N ASP A 117 -40.11 -83.80 -35.36
CA ASP A 117 -41.15 -83.91 -34.33
C ASP A 117 -40.63 -83.48 -32.94
N ALA A 118 -39.39 -83.82 -32.61
CA ALA A 118 -38.78 -83.47 -31.32
C ALA A 118 -38.53 -81.96 -31.17
N LEU A 119 -38.09 -81.29 -32.25
CA LEU A 119 -37.69 -79.87 -32.19
C LEU A 119 -38.86 -78.91 -32.45
N ARG A 120 -39.91 -79.34 -33.16
CA ARG A 120 -41.03 -78.48 -33.59
C ARG A 120 -41.70 -77.73 -32.43
N ASN A 121 -41.89 -78.39 -31.29
CA ASN A 121 -42.60 -77.82 -30.15
C ASN A 121 -41.69 -77.04 -29.18
N ILE A 122 -40.39 -77.00 -29.42
CA ILE A 122 -39.46 -76.28 -28.56
C ILE A 122 -39.48 -74.80 -28.92
N LYS A 123 -39.93 -73.99 -27.97
CA LYS A 123 -39.96 -72.53 -28.07
C LYS A 123 -39.30 -71.91 -26.84
N PHE A 124 -38.65 -70.76 -27.03
CA PHE A 124 -37.99 -69.99 -25.96
C PHE A 124 -38.20 -68.49 -26.19
N ASN A 125 -37.76 -67.66 -25.25
CA ASN A 125 -37.92 -66.19 -25.29
C ASN A 125 -39.38 -65.76 -25.51
N ASP A 126 -40.29 -66.27 -24.67
CA ASP A 126 -41.74 -66.04 -24.74
C ASP A 126 -42.36 -66.38 -26.11
N GLY A 127 -41.91 -67.49 -26.71
CA GLY A 127 -42.46 -68.02 -27.95
C GLY A 127 -41.89 -67.40 -29.24
N ARG A 128 -40.90 -66.50 -29.13
CA ARG A 128 -40.24 -65.85 -30.29
C ARG A 128 -39.08 -66.67 -30.86
N GLY A 129 -38.36 -67.37 -29.98
CA GLY A 129 -37.29 -68.28 -30.34
C GLY A 129 -37.84 -69.64 -30.77
N TYR A 130 -37.38 -70.13 -31.92
CA TYR A 130 -37.73 -71.43 -32.48
C TYR A 130 -36.57 -71.95 -33.33
N TYR A 131 -36.47 -73.26 -33.48
CA TYR A 131 -35.52 -73.87 -34.41
C TYR A 131 -36.11 -73.95 -35.82
N PHE A 132 -35.30 -73.65 -36.82
CA PHE A 132 -35.60 -73.91 -38.22
C PHE A 132 -34.53 -74.82 -38.82
N ILE A 133 -34.92 -75.66 -39.78
CA ILE A 133 -34.01 -76.58 -40.45
C ILE A 133 -34.22 -76.46 -41.95
N TYR A 134 -33.12 -76.41 -42.70
CA TYR A 134 -33.10 -76.48 -44.16
C TYR A 134 -32.07 -77.50 -44.61
N GLU A 135 -32.32 -78.14 -45.75
CA GLU A 135 -31.27 -78.81 -46.51
C GLU A 135 -30.29 -77.77 -47.08
N ASN A 136 -29.02 -78.14 -47.27
CA ASN A 136 -28.04 -77.29 -47.94
C ASN A 136 -28.42 -76.99 -49.40
N SER A 137 -29.32 -77.78 -49.99
CA SER A 137 -29.97 -77.54 -51.29
C SER A 137 -31.02 -76.42 -51.29
N GLY A 138 -31.38 -75.92 -50.11
CA GLY A 138 -32.38 -74.87 -49.88
C GLY A 138 -33.80 -75.34 -49.59
N LYS A 139 -34.05 -76.65 -49.51
CA LYS A 139 -35.38 -77.17 -49.12
C LYS A 139 -35.66 -76.92 -47.64
N ASN A 140 -36.79 -76.30 -47.32
CA ASN A 140 -37.23 -76.08 -45.94
C ASN A 140 -37.72 -77.40 -45.33
N ILE A 141 -37.17 -77.77 -44.17
CA ILE A 141 -37.46 -79.02 -43.47
C ILE A 141 -38.32 -78.80 -42.23
N LEU A 142 -37.96 -77.79 -41.43
CA LEU A 142 -38.69 -77.43 -40.21
C LEU A 142 -38.88 -75.93 -40.14
N LEU A 143 -40.13 -75.48 -40.01
CA LEU A 143 -40.48 -74.09 -39.74
C LEU A 143 -41.74 -74.03 -38.85
N PRO A 144 -41.57 -74.06 -37.50
CA PRO A 144 -42.67 -74.30 -36.56
C PRO A 144 -43.84 -73.30 -36.59
N HIS A 145 -43.61 -72.10 -37.12
CA HIS A 145 -44.64 -71.06 -37.18
C HIS A 145 -45.35 -70.98 -38.54
N ASN A 146 -44.92 -71.73 -39.56
CA ASN A 146 -45.57 -71.75 -40.86
C ASN A 146 -45.30 -73.07 -41.62
N GLU A 147 -46.02 -74.12 -41.23
CA GLU A 147 -45.87 -75.48 -41.78
C GLU A 147 -46.17 -75.55 -43.29
N LYS A 148 -46.95 -74.61 -43.83
CA LYS A 148 -47.27 -74.55 -45.28
C LYS A 148 -46.04 -74.24 -46.15
N LEU A 149 -44.94 -73.84 -45.55
CA LEU A 149 -43.67 -73.57 -46.23
C LEU A 149 -42.72 -74.77 -46.20
N GLU A 150 -42.97 -75.76 -45.35
CA GLU A 150 -42.17 -76.98 -45.27
C GLU A 150 -42.26 -77.77 -46.58
N GLY A 151 -41.13 -78.32 -47.02
CA GLY A 151 -40.97 -79.00 -48.31
C GLY A 151 -40.72 -78.08 -49.52
N LYS A 152 -40.93 -76.77 -49.41
CA LYS A 152 -40.62 -75.81 -50.49
C LYS A 152 -39.13 -75.46 -50.51
N ASN A 153 -38.62 -75.11 -51.69
CA ASN A 153 -37.24 -74.68 -51.86
C ASN A 153 -37.11 -73.15 -51.76
N PHE A 154 -36.18 -72.69 -50.91
CA PHE A 154 -35.91 -71.29 -50.59
C PHE A 154 -34.54 -70.80 -51.11
N TRP A 155 -33.86 -71.58 -51.96
CA TRP A 155 -32.54 -71.23 -52.49
C TRP A 155 -32.51 -69.85 -53.15
N ASN A 156 -33.55 -69.49 -53.90
CA ASN A 156 -33.66 -68.19 -54.57
C ASN A 156 -34.55 -67.19 -53.82
N HIS A 157 -34.94 -67.49 -52.57
CA HIS A 157 -35.76 -66.58 -51.78
C HIS A 157 -34.91 -65.40 -51.27
N GLN A 158 -35.43 -64.20 -51.44
CA GLN A 158 -34.81 -62.97 -50.96
C GLN A 158 -35.59 -62.40 -49.79
N ASP A 159 -34.85 -61.85 -48.83
CA ASP A 159 -35.44 -61.05 -47.77
C ASP A 159 -35.82 -59.64 -48.25
N ALA A 160 -36.41 -58.84 -47.35
CA ALA A 160 -36.85 -57.47 -47.64
C ALA A 160 -35.71 -56.51 -48.03
N LYS A 161 -34.45 -56.90 -47.88
CA LYS A 161 -33.25 -56.16 -48.30
C LYS A 161 -32.59 -56.75 -49.55
N GLY A 162 -33.16 -57.80 -50.13
CA GLY A 162 -32.66 -58.47 -51.33
C GLY A 162 -31.59 -59.53 -51.05
N ALA A 163 -31.34 -59.89 -49.79
CA ALA A 163 -30.34 -60.90 -49.43
C ALA A 163 -30.88 -62.32 -49.66
N TYR A 164 -30.07 -63.20 -50.25
CA TYR A 164 -30.41 -64.60 -50.48
C TYR A 164 -30.07 -65.42 -49.23
N ILE A 165 -30.95 -65.35 -48.22
CA ILE A 165 -30.72 -65.84 -46.85
C ILE A 165 -30.09 -67.24 -46.84
N ILE A 166 -30.66 -68.19 -47.57
CA ILE A 166 -30.21 -69.58 -47.53
C ILE A 166 -28.85 -69.75 -48.22
N GLN A 167 -28.60 -69.07 -49.35
CA GLN A 167 -27.30 -69.09 -50.01
C GLN A 167 -26.22 -68.49 -49.11
N ASP A 168 -26.54 -67.39 -48.42
CA ASP A 168 -25.63 -66.72 -47.50
C ASP A 168 -25.30 -67.61 -46.30
N MET A 169 -26.30 -68.24 -45.69
CA MET A 169 -26.11 -69.19 -44.59
C MET A 169 -25.27 -70.40 -45.01
N THR A 170 -25.60 -71.06 -46.12
CA THR A 170 -24.82 -72.21 -46.63
C THR A 170 -23.39 -71.82 -47.00
N ARG A 171 -23.19 -70.63 -47.58
CA ARG A 171 -21.86 -70.10 -47.87
C ARG A 171 -21.05 -69.86 -46.60
N LEU A 172 -21.63 -69.26 -45.56
CA LEU A 172 -20.96 -69.10 -44.26
C LEU A 172 -20.57 -70.46 -43.69
N LEU A 173 -21.51 -71.40 -43.70
CA LEU A 173 -21.32 -72.76 -43.19
C LEU A 173 -20.36 -73.63 -44.01
N SER A 174 -20.02 -73.24 -45.24
CA SER A 174 -18.97 -73.91 -46.03
C SER A 174 -17.55 -73.67 -45.49
N THR A 175 -17.37 -72.61 -44.67
CA THR A 175 -16.05 -72.22 -44.13
C THR A 175 -15.90 -72.47 -42.63
N GLN A 176 -17.01 -72.62 -41.91
CA GLN A 176 -17.06 -72.79 -40.46
C GLN A 176 -18.26 -73.65 -40.06
N ASN A 177 -18.15 -74.41 -38.97
CA ASN A 177 -19.20 -75.35 -38.54
C ASN A 177 -20.47 -74.65 -38.03
N GLU A 178 -20.33 -73.45 -37.47
CA GLU A 178 -21.42 -72.60 -37.00
C GLU A 178 -21.09 -71.13 -37.32
N ALA A 179 -22.11 -70.31 -37.56
CA ALA A 179 -21.95 -68.92 -37.95
C ALA A 179 -23.10 -68.05 -37.45
N PHE A 180 -22.78 -66.87 -36.91
CA PHE A 180 -23.80 -65.85 -36.70
C PHE A 180 -24.16 -65.19 -38.02
N TYR A 181 -25.44 -64.96 -38.24
CA TYR A 181 -25.94 -64.28 -39.42
C TYR A 181 -27.08 -63.34 -39.06
N GLU A 182 -27.19 -62.24 -39.79
CA GLU A 182 -28.27 -61.27 -39.64
C GLU A 182 -29.11 -61.25 -40.90
N TRP A 183 -30.42 -61.36 -40.77
CA TRP A 183 -31.33 -61.39 -41.92
C TRP A 183 -32.69 -60.80 -41.58
N TYR A 184 -33.53 -60.56 -42.58
CA TYR A 184 -34.91 -60.12 -42.37
C TYR A 184 -35.89 -61.29 -42.54
N TRP A 185 -36.78 -61.50 -41.56
CA TRP A 185 -37.77 -62.58 -41.61
C TRP A 185 -39.10 -62.21 -40.95
N TYR A 186 -40.16 -62.92 -41.34
CA TYR A 186 -41.51 -62.71 -40.82
C TYR A 186 -41.61 -63.05 -39.33
N ASN A 187 -42.04 -62.07 -38.52
CA ASN A 187 -42.22 -62.26 -37.09
C ASN A 187 -43.46 -63.14 -36.80
N PRO A 188 -43.37 -64.23 -36.02
CA PRO A 188 -44.52 -65.06 -35.67
C PRO A 188 -45.69 -64.30 -35.01
N LYS A 189 -45.40 -63.22 -34.28
CA LYS A 189 -46.41 -62.36 -33.65
C LYS A 189 -47.04 -61.36 -34.63
N ASN A 190 -46.35 -61.03 -35.71
CA ASN A 190 -46.82 -60.10 -36.74
C ASN A 190 -46.35 -60.58 -38.14
N PRO A 191 -47.11 -61.50 -38.77
CA PRO A 191 -46.65 -62.24 -39.94
C PRO A 191 -46.61 -61.42 -41.24
N ASP A 192 -47.08 -60.18 -41.24
CA ASP A 192 -47.21 -59.36 -42.45
C ASP A 192 -45.95 -58.54 -42.77
N ILE A 193 -44.98 -58.46 -41.84
CA ILE A 193 -43.80 -57.62 -42.03
C ILE A 193 -42.54 -58.34 -41.58
N GLN A 194 -41.52 -58.32 -42.45
CA GLN A 194 -40.20 -58.84 -42.11
C GLN A 194 -39.48 -57.89 -41.13
N ARG A 195 -38.74 -58.47 -40.19
CA ARG A 195 -37.94 -57.77 -39.18
C ARG A 195 -36.52 -58.32 -39.14
N LYS A 196 -35.57 -57.45 -38.81
CA LYS A 196 -34.17 -57.83 -38.64
C LYS A 196 -34.07 -58.84 -37.50
N LYS A 197 -33.38 -59.94 -37.75
CA LYS A 197 -33.16 -61.05 -36.84
C LYS A 197 -31.66 -61.33 -36.78
N ILE A 198 -31.13 -61.48 -35.57
CA ILE A 198 -29.77 -61.99 -35.33
C ILE A 198 -29.92 -63.45 -34.94
N GLY A 199 -29.21 -64.33 -35.62
CA GLY A 199 -29.29 -65.74 -35.34
C GLY A 199 -27.98 -66.47 -35.51
N LEU A 200 -27.98 -67.71 -35.07
CA LEU A 200 -26.89 -68.66 -35.21
C LEU A 200 -27.38 -69.82 -36.06
N VAL A 201 -26.57 -70.19 -37.06
CA VAL A 201 -26.77 -71.38 -37.88
C VAL A 201 -25.62 -72.35 -37.67
N LYS A 202 -25.88 -73.65 -37.80
CA LYS A 202 -24.91 -74.73 -37.59
C LYS A 202 -25.19 -75.89 -38.54
N ASN A 203 -24.13 -76.42 -39.16
CA ASN A 203 -24.24 -77.64 -39.95
C ASN A 203 -24.55 -78.84 -39.05
N LEU A 204 -25.42 -79.72 -39.54
CA LEU A 204 -25.67 -81.01 -38.90
C LEU A 204 -24.83 -82.06 -39.61
N GLU A 205 -23.94 -82.74 -38.88
CA GLU A 205 -23.03 -83.74 -39.48
C GLU A 205 -23.78 -85.02 -39.91
N GLN A 206 -24.99 -85.24 -39.37
CA GLN A 206 -25.79 -86.46 -39.56
C GLN A 206 -26.59 -86.47 -40.86
N PHE A 207 -26.87 -85.29 -41.41
CA PHE A 207 -27.74 -85.08 -42.57
C PHE A 207 -27.16 -83.96 -43.44
N ASP A 208 -27.58 -83.84 -44.71
CA ASP A 208 -27.23 -82.67 -45.53
C ASP A 208 -28.06 -81.42 -45.16
N TRP A 209 -28.14 -81.13 -43.85
CA TRP A 209 -28.99 -80.12 -43.24
C TRP A 209 -28.15 -79.12 -42.45
N PHE A 210 -28.69 -77.91 -42.31
CA PHE A 210 -28.28 -76.99 -41.26
C PHE A 210 -29.48 -76.62 -40.39
N ILE A 211 -29.21 -76.40 -39.11
CA ILE A 211 -30.16 -75.90 -38.13
C ILE A 211 -29.85 -74.45 -37.82
N GLY A 212 -30.88 -73.66 -37.56
CA GLY A 212 -30.71 -72.30 -37.08
C GLY A 212 -31.75 -71.88 -36.06
N THR A 213 -31.42 -70.81 -35.35
CA THR A 213 -32.32 -70.07 -34.47
C THR A 213 -31.91 -68.60 -34.47
N GLY A 214 -32.78 -67.72 -33.98
CA GLY A 214 -32.43 -66.31 -33.80
C GLY A 214 -33.50 -65.54 -33.05
N GLU A 215 -33.16 -64.29 -32.72
CA GLU A 215 -34.01 -63.34 -32.02
C GLU A 215 -34.18 -62.05 -32.85
N TYR A 216 -35.34 -61.42 -32.73
CA TYR A 216 -35.63 -60.17 -33.44
C TYR A 216 -34.96 -58.98 -32.75
N VAL A 217 -34.18 -58.20 -33.52
CA VAL A 217 -33.38 -57.10 -32.99
C VAL A 217 -34.25 -56.05 -32.28
N GLU A 218 -35.38 -55.69 -32.88
CA GLU A 218 -36.28 -54.67 -32.33
C GLU A 218 -36.86 -55.03 -30.95
N GLU A 219 -37.30 -56.28 -30.78
CA GLU A 219 -37.85 -56.76 -29.50
C GLU A 219 -36.77 -56.83 -28.42
N PHE A 220 -35.60 -57.32 -28.80
CA PHE A 220 -34.44 -57.37 -27.94
C PHE A 220 -33.97 -55.97 -27.50
N GLU A 221 -33.85 -55.03 -28.43
CA GLU A 221 -33.48 -53.64 -28.13
C GLU A 221 -34.50 -52.99 -27.21
N LYS A 222 -35.80 -53.22 -27.43
CA LYS A 222 -36.87 -52.70 -26.59
C LYS A 222 -36.74 -53.17 -25.13
N GLU A 223 -36.45 -54.44 -24.89
CA GLU A 223 -36.22 -54.97 -23.54
C GLU A 223 -35.03 -54.28 -22.85
N VAL A 224 -33.93 -54.05 -23.59
CA VAL A 224 -32.76 -53.33 -23.06
C VAL A 224 -33.10 -51.87 -22.78
N GLN A 225 -33.80 -51.19 -23.71
CA GLN A 225 -34.23 -49.81 -23.56
C GLN A 225 -35.11 -49.63 -22.31
N GLU A 226 -36.10 -50.51 -22.10
CA GLU A 226 -36.97 -50.46 -20.92
C GLU A 226 -36.19 -50.65 -19.61
N ARG A 227 -35.23 -51.58 -19.59
CA ARG A 227 -34.35 -51.82 -18.43
C ARG A 227 -33.48 -50.60 -18.12
N VAL A 228 -32.83 -50.04 -19.15
CA VAL A 228 -31.98 -48.85 -19.06
C VAL A 228 -32.78 -47.64 -18.55
N LEU A 229 -33.96 -47.37 -19.13
CA LEU A 229 -34.80 -46.24 -18.74
C LEU A 229 -35.27 -46.36 -17.28
N ARG A 230 -35.59 -47.58 -16.82
CA ARG A 230 -35.95 -47.85 -15.43
C ARG A 230 -34.81 -47.49 -14.46
N ASN A 231 -33.58 -47.86 -14.81
CA ASN A 231 -32.42 -47.57 -13.97
C ASN A 231 -32.08 -46.07 -13.94
N ILE A 232 -32.10 -45.39 -15.10
CA ILE A 232 -31.78 -43.96 -15.19
C ILE A 232 -32.81 -43.09 -14.46
N LYS A 233 -34.09 -43.48 -14.49
CA LYS A 233 -35.19 -42.74 -13.87
C LYS A 233 -35.01 -42.51 -12.36
N GLU A 234 -34.37 -43.44 -11.67
CA GLU A 234 -34.16 -43.37 -10.22
C GLU A 234 -32.94 -42.51 -9.84
N VAL A 235 -32.10 -42.12 -10.81
CA VAL A 235 -30.89 -41.36 -10.56
C VAL A 235 -31.22 -39.88 -10.37
N LYS A 236 -31.03 -39.39 -9.14
CA LYS A 236 -31.12 -37.98 -8.76
C LYS A 236 -29.78 -37.53 -8.17
N PHE A 237 -29.41 -36.27 -8.38
CA PHE A 237 -28.17 -35.72 -7.83
C PHE A 237 -28.30 -34.21 -7.57
N GLY A 238 -27.52 -33.73 -6.61
CA GLY A 238 -27.69 -32.37 -6.09
C GLY A 238 -29.09 -32.17 -5.49
N SER A 239 -29.56 -30.92 -5.45
CA SER A 239 -30.91 -30.58 -4.98
C SER A 239 -31.99 -30.93 -6.02
N ASN A 240 -31.75 -30.60 -7.29
CA ASN A 240 -32.77 -30.63 -8.35
C ASN A 240 -32.30 -31.29 -9.66
N GLY A 241 -31.15 -31.99 -9.65
CA GLY A 241 -30.58 -32.63 -10.82
C GLY A 241 -31.29 -33.95 -11.15
N TYR A 242 -31.68 -34.10 -12.42
CA TYR A 242 -32.31 -35.30 -12.96
C TYR A 242 -31.94 -35.46 -14.44
N PHE A 243 -32.00 -36.69 -14.94
CA PHE A 243 -31.83 -36.97 -16.37
C PHE A 243 -33.17 -36.91 -17.09
N PHE A 244 -33.18 -36.29 -18.27
CA PHE A 244 -34.27 -36.42 -19.23
C PHE A 244 -33.76 -37.10 -20.49
N ILE A 245 -34.59 -37.99 -21.04
CA ILE A 245 -34.30 -38.68 -22.30
C ILE A 245 -35.48 -38.43 -23.24
N ILE A 246 -35.18 -37.98 -24.44
CA ILE A 246 -36.15 -37.66 -25.48
C ILE A 246 -35.70 -38.36 -26.77
N ASN A 247 -36.61 -39.03 -27.49
CA ASN A 247 -36.26 -39.56 -28.80
C ASN A 247 -36.29 -38.45 -29.88
N TYR A 248 -35.73 -38.70 -31.06
CA TYR A 248 -35.69 -37.70 -32.14
C TYR A 248 -37.07 -37.33 -32.70
N ASP A 249 -38.12 -38.10 -32.39
CA ASP A 249 -39.52 -37.77 -32.66
C ASP A 249 -40.16 -36.89 -31.57
N SER A 250 -39.34 -36.35 -30.66
CA SER A 250 -39.74 -35.48 -29.56
C SER A 250 -40.64 -36.15 -28.52
N ILE A 251 -40.51 -37.45 -28.27
CA ILE A 251 -41.23 -38.16 -27.20
C ILE A 251 -40.33 -38.30 -25.98
N TYR A 252 -40.85 -37.94 -24.80
CA TYR A 252 -40.15 -38.17 -23.53
C TYR A 252 -40.10 -39.66 -23.20
N LEU A 253 -38.90 -40.22 -23.11
CA LEU A 253 -38.64 -41.59 -22.67
C LEU A 253 -38.32 -41.66 -21.17
N SER A 254 -37.68 -40.63 -20.63
CA SER A 254 -37.45 -40.47 -19.20
C SER A 254 -37.57 -39.01 -18.80
N HIS A 255 -38.25 -38.75 -17.68
CA HIS A 255 -38.40 -37.42 -17.11
C HIS A 255 -38.73 -37.51 -15.61
N ILE A 256 -38.38 -36.48 -14.83
CA ILE A 256 -38.69 -36.43 -13.39
C ILE A 256 -40.20 -36.42 -13.11
N LYS A 257 -40.98 -35.82 -14.02
CA LYS A 257 -42.45 -35.84 -13.99
C LYS A 257 -42.96 -37.05 -14.75
N LYS A 258 -43.53 -38.02 -14.03
CA LYS A 258 -44.05 -39.27 -14.61
C LYS A 258 -45.10 -39.05 -15.70
N GLU A 259 -45.89 -37.99 -15.58
CA GLU A 259 -46.94 -37.63 -16.55
C GLU A 259 -46.40 -37.29 -17.94
N TYR A 260 -45.15 -36.85 -18.07
CA TYR A 260 -44.58 -36.49 -19.38
C TYR A 260 -44.07 -37.70 -20.15
N ILE A 261 -43.79 -38.82 -19.49
CA ILE A 261 -43.26 -40.02 -20.14
C ILE A 261 -44.29 -40.55 -21.15
N GLY A 262 -43.86 -40.73 -22.40
CA GLY A 262 -44.71 -41.13 -23.53
C GLY A 262 -45.44 -39.97 -24.22
N GLN A 263 -45.36 -38.75 -23.70
CA GLN A 263 -45.96 -37.56 -24.34
C GLN A 263 -44.98 -36.87 -25.28
N ASN A 264 -45.53 -36.12 -26.24
CA ASN A 264 -44.74 -35.31 -27.14
C ASN A 264 -44.24 -34.04 -26.42
N ALA A 265 -42.93 -33.92 -26.29
CA ALA A 265 -42.23 -32.86 -25.60
C ALA A 265 -42.55 -31.46 -26.14
N ILE A 266 -42.77 -31.32 -27.46
CA ILE A 266 -43.13 -30.05 -28.11
C ILE A 266 -44.55 -29.59 -27.72
N LYS A 267 -45.41 -30.50 -27.28
CA LYS A 267 -46.80 -30.18 -26.87
C LYS A 267 -46.94 -29.92 -25.37
N ASN A 268 -45.86 -30.10 -24.60
CA ASN A 268 -45.88 -29.94 -23.15
C ASN A 268 -45.64 -28.49 -22.74
N ASN A 269 -46.08 -28.12 -21.54
CA ASN A 269 -45.86 -26.77 -21.00
C ASN A 269 -44.62 -26.69 -20.11
N ASP A 270 -43.56 -27.45 -20.41
CA ASP A 270 -42.40 -27.56 -19.53
C ASP A 270 -41.45 -26.36 -19.64
N THR A 271 -41.38 -25.69 -20.80
CA THR A 271 -40.48 -24.56 -21.05
C THR A 271 -41.14 -23.44 -21.83
N VAL A 272 -40.60 -22.21 -21.71
CA VAL A 272 -41.00 -21.09 -22.58
C VAL A 272 -40.51 -21.40 -23.99
N GLU A 273 -41.38 -21.24 -25.00
CA GLU A 273 -41.10 -21.61 -26.40
C GLU A 273 -40.69 -23.10 -26.57
N VAL A 274 -41.38 -24.00 -25.89
CA VAL A 274 -41.07 -25.44 -25.83
C VAL A 274 -40.71 -26.09 -27.16
N LYS A 275 -41.42 -25.72 -28.24
CA LYS A 275 -41.14 -26.26 -29.57
C LYS A 275 -39.71 -26.00 -30.01
N LYS A 276 -39.30 -24.73 -29.93
CA LYS A 276 -37.97 -24.27 -30.32
C LYS A 276 -36.91 -24.89 -29.43
N VAL A 277 -37.13 -24.91 -28.11
CA VAL A 277 -36.19 -25.50 -27.14
C VAL A 277 -35.92 -26.97 -27.46
N ILE A 278 -36.96 -27.77 -27.68
CA ILE A 278 -36.81 -29.20 -27.97
C ILE A 278 -36.17 -29.43 -29.35
N GLU A 279 -36.58 -28.68 -30.38
CA GLU A 279 -36.00 -28.78 -31.72
C GLU A 279 -34.50 -28.42 -31.73
N ASP A 280 -34.12 -27.33 -31.05
CA ASP A 280 -32.72 -26.89 -30.94
C ASP A 280 -31.87 -27.90 -30.17
N MET A 281 -32.36 -28.43 -29.05
CA MET A 281 -31.67 -29.49 -28.29
C MET A 281 -31.49 -30.77 -29.12
N ILE A 282 -32.52 -31.21 -29.84
CA ILE A 282 -32.44 -32.39 -30.72
C ILE A 282 -31.42 -32.16 -31.85
N ASN A 283 -31.40 -30.96 -32.44
CA ASN A 283 -30.41 -30.60 -33.45
C ASN A 283 -28.98 -30.62 -32.90
N ILE A 284 -28.76 -30.12 -31.68
CA ILE A 284 -27.47 -30.22 -30.98
C ILE A 284 -27.10 -31.70 -30.78
N ALA A 285 -28.05 -32.52 -30.30
CA ALA A 285 -27.82 -33.94 -30.07
C ALA A 285 -27.48 -34.71 -31.35
N LYS A 286 -28.18 -34.44 -32.47
CA LYS A 286 -27.89 -35.03 -33.79
C LYS A 286 -26.51 -34.62 -34.33
N ASN A 287 -26.00 -33.47 -33.92
CA ASN A 287 -24.64 -33.00 -34.26
C ASN A 287 -23.58 -33.47 -33.24
N GLY A 288 -23.95 -34.32 -32.27
CA GLY A 288 -23.06 -34.89 -31.27
C GLY A 288 -23.45 -34.51 -29.84
N GLU A 289 -23.09 -33.29 -29.42
CA GLU A 289 -23.37 -32.80 -28.06
C GLU A 289 -23.25 -31.28 -27.94
N GLY A 290 -23.79 -30.71 -26.86
CA GLY A 290 -23.63 -29.29 -26.56
C GLY A 290 -24.47 -28.80 -25.40
N PHE A 291 -24.24 -27.54 -25.04
CA PHE A 291 -25.00 -26.83 -24.01
C PHE A 291 -26.15 -26.03 -24.64
N TYR A 292 -27.27 -25.94 -23.92
CA TYR A 292 -28.41 -25.12 -24.29
C TYR A 292 -29.03 -24.44 -23.07
N SER A 293 -29.29 -23.14 -23.17
CA SER A 293 -29.90 -22.33 -22.10
C SER A 293 -31.33 -21.95 -22.46
N TYR A 294 -32.26 -22.18 -21.54
CA TYR A 294 -33.69 -21.95 -21.75
C TYR A 294 -34.40 -21.65 -20.44
N ILE A 295 -35.65 -21.19 -20.49
CA ILE A 295 -36.47 -20.94 -19.31
C ILE A 295 -37.39 -22.15 -19.09
N GLN A 296 -37.23 -22.84 -17.96
CA GLN A 296 -38.14 -23.91 -17.56
C GLN A 296 -39.32 -23.29 -16.80
N ASN A 297 -40.55 -23.56 -17.23
CA ASN A 297 -41.77 -22.92 -16.70
C ASN A 297 -42.06 -23.30 -15.25
N LYS A 298 -41.66 -24.51 -14.84
CA LYS A 298 -41.90 -25.06 -13.51
C LYS A 298 -40.69 -25.86 -13.04
N LYS A 299 -39.84 -25.24 -12.24
CA LYS A 299 -38.78 -25.93 -11.51
C LYS A 299 -39.38 -27.00 -10.58
N PRO A 300 -38.76 -28.19 -10.43
CA PRO A 300 -39.35 -29.32 -9.70
C PRO A 300 -39.70 -29.08 -8.22
N ASP A 301 -39.03 -28.15 -7.54
CA ASP A 301 -39.17 -27.90 -6.10
C ASP A 301 -40.16 -26.76 -5.78
N ASN A 302 -40.17 -25.69 -6.57
CA ASN A 302 -40.94 -24.47 -6.26
C ASN A 302 -41.90 -24.00 -7.36
N ASN A 303 -42.01 -24.72 -8.48
CA ASN A 303 -42.88 -24.37 -9.63
C ASN A 303 -42.64 -22.98 -10.24
N GLU A 304 -41.51 -22.34 -9.95
CA GLU A 304 -41.16 -21.05 -10.53
C GLU A 304 -40.58 -21.20 -11.95
N SER A 305 -40.72 -20.13 -12.74
CA SER A 305 -40.14 -20.03 -14.07
C SER A 305 -38.70 -19.53 -13.98
N ILE A 306 -37.73 -20.41 -14.23
CA ILE A 306 -36.31 -20.17 -13.95
C ILE A 306 -35.47 -20.60 -15.16
N ARG A 307 -34.38 -19.86 -15.43
CA ARG A 307 -33.41 -20.24 -16.45
C ARG A 307 -32.67 -21.51 -16.03
N LYS A 308 -32.59 -22.45 -16.97
CA LYS A 308 -31.86 -23.72 -16.85
C LYS A 308 -30.83 -23.81 -17.96
N ILE A 309 -29.63 -24.27 -17.60
CA ILE A 309 -28.57 -24.62 -18.54
C ILE A 309 -28.49 -26.14 -18.55
N SER A 310 -28.67 -26.75 -19.72
CA SER A 310 -28.57 -28.20 -19.88
C SER A 310 -27.51 -28.57 -20.88
N PHE A 311 -26.83 -29.69 -20.62
CA PHE A 311 -25.97 -30.36 -21.57
C PHE A 311 -26.73 -31.53 -22.16
N VAL A 312 -26.67 -31.69 -23.48
CA VAL A 312 -27.32 -32.79 -24.20
C VAL A 312 -26.32 -33.54 -25.08
N LYS A 313 -26.51 -34.85 -25.20
CA LYS A 313 -25.70 -35.74 -26.05
C LYS A 313 -26.60 -36.68 -26.84
N GLY A 314 -26.29 -36.85 -28.12
CA GLY A 314 -26.97 -37.79 -29.02
C GLY A 314 -26.50 -39.23 -28.86
N LEU A 315 -27.44 -40.16 -29.02
CA LEU A 315 -27.24 -41.59 -29.14
C LEU A 315 -27.98 -42.07 -30.39
N ASP A 316 -27.29 -42.00 -31.53
CA ASP A 316 -27.91 -42.14 -32.85
C ASP A 316 -28.53 -43.52 -33.10
N ASN A 317 -27.92 -44.60 -32.59
CA ASN A 317 -28.42 -45.97 -32.82
C ASN A 317 -29.82 -46.21 -32.24
N TRP A 318 -30.18 -45.53 -31.16
CA TRP A 318 -31.54 -45.54 -30.62
C TRP A 318 -32.32 -44.27 -30.94
N SER A 319 -31.71 -43.31 -31.65
CA SER A 319 -32.28 -41.98 -31.90
C SER A 319 -32.69 -41.27 -30.61
N TRP A 320 -31.86 -41.38 -29.58
CA TRP A 320 -32.09 -40.77 -28.26
C TRP A 320 -31.23 -39.51 -28.08
N MET A 321 -31.79 -38.56 -27.36
CA MET A 321 -31.08 -37.45 -26.76
C MET A 321 -31.10 -37.63 -25.25
N ILE A 322 -29.92 -37.61 -24.64
CA ILE A 322 -29.72 -37.71 -23.19
C ILE A 322 -29.34 -36.33 -22.70
N GLY A 323 -30.03 -35.81 -21.69
CA GLY A 323 -29.74 -34.49 -21.15
C GLY A 323 -29.88 -34.40 -19.64
N THR A 324 -29.14 -33.46 -19.06
CA THR A 324 -29.33 -32.98 -17.69
C THR A 324 -28.89 -31.52 -17.58
N GLY A 325 -29.26 -30.85 -16.49
CA GLY A 325 -28.94 -29.44 -16.32
C GLY A 325 -29.10 -28.95 -14.90
N PHE A 326 -28.63 -27.73 -14.67
CA PHE A 326 -28.73 -27.01 -13.40
C PHE A 326 -29.49 -25.69 -13.58
N TYR A 327 -30.04 -25.19 -12.49
CA TYR A 327 -30.84 -23.96 -12.48
C TYR A 327 -29.97 -22.75 -12.12
N GLU A 328 -30.23 -21.64 -12.80
CA GLU A 328 -29.51 -20.38 -12.57
C GLU A 328 -29.74 -19.86 -11.15
N ASP A 329 -30.92 -20.07 -10.55
CA ASP A 329 -31.24 -19.60 -9.20
C ASP A 329 -30.48 -20.38 -8.12
N ASP A 330 -30.38 -21.71 -8.25
CA ASP A 330 -29.60 -22.56 -7.34
C ASP A 330 -28.12 -22.16 -7.39
N MET A 331 -27.63 -21.88 -8.61
CA MET A 331 -26.29 -21.35 -8.84
C MET A 331 -26.11 -19.97 -8.19
N GLN A 332 -27.05 -19.03 -8.40
CA GLN A 332 -26.99 -17.70 -7.81
C GLN A 332 -27.08 -17.74 -6.28
N LYS A 333 -27.90 -18.62 -5.70
CA LYS A 333 -27.98 -18.83 -4.25
C LYS A 333 -26.65 -19.34 -3.70
N ALA A 334 -26.02 -20.31 -4.37
CA ALA A 334 -24.70 -20.81 -3.97
C ALA A 334 -23.63 -19.72 -4.07
N ILE A 335 -23.61 -18.95 -5.15
CA ILE A 335 -22.71 -17.81 -5.34
C ILE A 335 -22.95 -16.75 -4.25
N ASN A 336 -24.20 -16.41 -3.96
CA ASN A 336 -24.53 -15.40 -2.94
C ASN A 336 -24.14 -15.88 -1.53
N ASN A 337 -24.35 -17.16 -1.21
CA ASN A 337 -23.88 -17.74 0.04
C ASN A 337 -22.35 -17.65 0.13
N LYS A 338 -21.63 -17.96 -0.95
CA LYS A 338 -20.17 -17.83 -0.97
C LYS A 338 -19.71 -16.38 -0.87
N LYS A 339 -20.41 -15.44 -1.52
CA LYS A 339 -20.18 -13.99 -1.39
C LYS A 339 -20.38 -13.52 0.05
N ASN A 340 -21.43 -13.98 0.72
CA ASN A 340 -21.70 -13.65 2.12
C ASN A 340 -20.62 -14.20 3.07
N GLU A 341 -20.15 -15.43 2.83
CA GLU A 341 -19.03 -16.03 3.59
C GLU A 341 -17.75 -15.19 3.41
N LEU A 342 -17.43 -14.81 2.17
CA LEU A 342 -16.31 -13.92 1.87
C LEU A 342 -16.46 -12.54 2.49
N ASP A 343 -17.67 -11.96 2.52
CA ASP A 343 -17.94 -10.71 3.21
C ASP A 343 -17.69 -10.83 4.71
N GLN A 344 -18.04 -11.96 5.33
CA GLN A 344 -17.73 -12.22 6.74
C GLN A 344 -16.22 -12.33 6.97
N GLU A 345 -15.51 -13.11 6.16
CA GLU A 345 -14.05 -13.25 6.22
C GLU A 345 -13.34 -11.90 6.03
N PHE A 346 -13.79 -11.09 5.07
CA PHE A 346 -13.25 -9.76 4.82
C PHE A 346 -13.52 -8.80 5.98
N ASN A 347 -14.71 -8.83 6.57
CA ASN A 347 -15.03 -8.02 7.75
C ASN A 347 -14.17 -8.42 8.96
N GLU A 348 -13.96 -9.71 9.20
CA GLU A 348 -13.03 -10.18 10.23
C GLU A 348 -11.59 -9.71 9.96
N TYR A 349 -11.15 -9.81 8.70
CA TYR A 349 -9.85 -9.32 8.28
C TYR A 349 -9.71 -7.80 8.53
N LEU A 350 -10.73 -7.01 8.16
CA LEU A 350 -10.74 -5.57 8.42
C LEU A 350 -10.69 -5.25 9.91
N PHE A 351 -11.43 -5.99 10.73
CA PHE A 351 -11.42 -5.81 12.19
C PHE A 351 -10.03 -6.10 12.77
N LYS A 352 -9.41 -7.23 12.41
CA LYS A 352 -8.05 -7.60 12.83
C LYS A 352 -7.01 -6.57 12.37
N THR A 353 -7.10 -6.13 11.12
CA THR A 353 -6.19 -5.13 10.54
C THR A 353 -6.35 -3.77 11.20
N THR A 354 -7.58 -3.37 11.56
CA THR A 354 -7.86 -2.12 12.27
C THR A 354 -7.23 -2.12 13.67
N ILE A 355 -7.37 -3.22 14.42
CA ILE A 355 -6.72 -3.37 15.74
C ILE A 355 -5.19 -3.26 15.59
N PHE A 356 -4.62 -3.99 14.62
CA PHE A 356 -3.18 -3.94 14.36
C PHE A 356 -2.71 -2.53 13.98
N ALA A 357 -3.47 -1.82 13.15
CA ALA A 357 -3.21 -0.43 12.77
C ALA A 357 -3.19 0.49 14.00
N PHE A 358 -4.16 0.38 14.90
CA PHE A 358 -4.18 1.16 16.14
C PHE A 358 -2.97 0.87 17.04
N LEU A 359 -2.59 -0.40 17.18
CA LEU A 359 -1.40 -0.80 17.93
C LEU A 359 -0.12 -0.24 17.32
N LEU A 360 0.01 -0.30 15.99
CA LEU A 360 1.15 0.25 15.26
C LEU A 360 1.24 1.77 15.40
N ILE A 361 0.12 2.48 15.26
CA ILE A 361 0.04 3.93 15.48
C ILE A 361 0.47 4.27 16.90
N PHE A 362 -0.05 3.54 17.90
CA PHE A 362 0.30 3.74 19.30
C PHE A 362 1.80 3.55 19.56
N LEU A 363 2.40 2.49 18.99
CA LEU A 363 3.83 2.21 19.09
C LEU A 363 4.66 3.34 18.44
N LEU A 364 4.35 3.72 17.20
CA LEU A 364 5.10 4.75 16.48
C LEU A 364 4.96 6.13 17.13
N LEU A 365 3.78 6.47 17.66
CA LEU A 365 3.59 7.69 18.44
C LEU A 365 4.40 7.68 19.75
N SER A 366 4.44 6.55 20.45
CA SER A 366 5.25 6.40 21.67
C SER A 366 6.73 6.62 21.39
N ILE A 367 7.25 6.03 20.30
CA ILE A 367 8.64 6.24 19.85
C ILE A 367 8.88 7.71 19.46
N SER A 368 7.96 8.30 18.69
CA SER A 368 8.04 9.71 18.26
C SER A 368 8.09 10.67 19.45
N ILE A 369 7.23 10.46 20.45
CA ILE A 369 7.19 11.28 21.68
C ILE A 369 8.48 11.13 22.47
N TYR A 370 9.00 9.91 22.62
CA TYR A 370 10.26 9.63 23.30
C TYR A 370 11.43 10.38 22.63
N PHE A 371 11.57 10.26 21.31
CA PHE A 371 12.60 10.95 20.54
C PHE A 371 12.47 12.47 20.63
N SER A 372 11.24 12.99 20.53
CA SER A 372 10.97 14.44 20.63
C SER A 372 11.38 15.00 21.99
N LYS A 373 11.11 14.29 23.09
CA LYS A 373 11.59 14.67 24.42
C LYS A 373 13.11 14.66 24.50
N LYS A 374 13.75 13.62 23.98
CA LYS A 374 15.22 13.50 24.01
C LYS A 374 15.91 14.62 23.24
N LEU A 375 15.41 14.96 22.06
CA LEU A 375 15.90 16.08 21.25
C LEU A 375 15.73 17.42 21.96
N GLN A 376 14.61 17.64 22.66
CA GLN A 376 14.39 18.87 23.43
C GLN A 376 15.38 19.02 24.60
N GLU A 377 15.71 17.93 25.30
CA GLU A 377 16.72 17.94 26.36
C GLU A 377 18.10 18.35 25.83
N ILE A 378 18.54 17.71 24.73
CA ILE A 378 19.82 18.00 24.07
C ILE A 378 19.87 19.46 23.60
N PHE A 379 18.79 19.96 23.01
CA PHE A 379 18.74 21.35 22.54
C PHE A 379 18.80 22.36 23.70
N ARG A 380 18.10 22.08 24.82
CA ARG A 380 18.14 22.94 26.01
C ARG A 380 19.52 22.98 26.65
N SER A 381 20.19 21.83 26.79
CA SER A 381 21.55 21.79 27.35
C SER A 381 22.52 22.61 26.50
N TYR A 382 22.46 22.46 25.17
CA TYR A 382 23.28 23.22 24.23
C TYR A 382 23.09 24.74 24.37
N GLN A 383 21.85 25.22 24.50
CA GLN A 383 21.55 26.65 24.64
C GLN A 383 22.03 27.24 25.98
N LEU A 384 21.92 26.48 27.06
CA LEU A 384 22.46 26.85 28.37
C LEU A 384 23.98 27.00 28.32
N GLU A 385 24.66 26.06 27.68
CA GLU A 385 26.12 26.08 27.54
C GLU A 385 26.61 27.25 26.70
N LYS A 386 25.94 27.53 25.57
CA LYS A 386 26.23 28.71 24.73
C LYS A 386 26.11 30.03 25.52
N THR A 387 25.05 30.19 26.30
CA THR A 387 24.83 31.39 27.12
C THR A 387 25.92 31.54 28.20
N ARG A 388 26.31 30.44 28.83
CA ARG A 388 27.38 30.42 29.83
C ARG A 388 28.71 30.87 29.23
N GLN A 389 29.05 30.38 28.03
CA GLN A 389 30.26 30.80 27.32
C GLN A 389 30.25 32.31 27.01
N GLN A 390 29.13 32.85 26.51
CA GLN A 390 29.01 34.28 26.24
C GLN A 390 29.21 35.15 27.49
N ASN A 391 28.65 34.74 28.63
CA ASN A 391 28.84 35.46 29.91
C ASN A 391 30.30 35.42 30.39
N ILE A 392 30.97 34.28 30.27
CA ILE A 392 32.40 34.14 30.61
C ILE A 392 33.24 35.08 29.73
N ILE A 393 32.95 35.10 28.43
CA ILE A 393 33.63 35.94 27.44
C ILE A 393 33.46 37.43 27.80
N ALA A 394 32.23 37.88 28.10
CA ALA A 394 31.96 39.25 28.52
C ALA A 394 32.69 39.62 29.82
N GLN A 395 32.77 38.71 30.79
CA GLN A 395 33.49 38.94 32.05
C GLN A 395 35.01 39.05 31.84
N LYS A 396 35.60 38.19 30.99
CA LYS A 396 37.02 38.27 30.62
C LYS A 396 37.36 39.59 29.95
N SER A 397 36.50 40.02 29.02
CA SER A 397 36.59 41.31 28.34
C SER A 397 36.60 42.49 29.32
N LYS A 398 35.69 42.48 30.31
CA LYS A 398 35.67 43.49 31.39
C LYS A 398 36.96 43.52 32.22
N MET A 399 37.52 42.34 32.53
CA MET A 399 38.77 42.24 33.29
C MET A 399 39.98 42.77 32.50
N ALA A 400 40.02 42.56 31.18
CA ALA A 400 41.09 43.08 30.33
C ALA A 400 41.11 44.62 30.32
N ALA A 401 39.96 45.27 30.10
CA ALA A 401 39.84 46.73 30.16
C ALA A 401 40.21 47.30 31.55
N MET A 402 39.94 46.53 32.61
CA MET A 402 40.35 46.90 33.97
C MET A 402 41.88 46.89 34.15
N GLY A 403 42.57 45.91 33.59
CA GLY A 403 44.03 45.85 33.63
C GLY A 403 44.69 47.07 32.98
N GLU A 404 44.18 47.50 31.84
CA GLU A 404 44.66 48.69 31.10
C GLU A 404 44.48 49.98 31.92
N MET A 405 43.30 50.19 32.51
CA MET A 405 43.02 51.35 33.36
C MET A 405 43.88 51.40 34.64
N ILE A 406 44.13 50.24 35.27
CA ILE A 406 45.02 50.16 36.44
C ILE A 406 46.44 50.60 36.08
N GLY A 407 46.93 50.23 34.89
CA GLY A 407 48.22 50.71 34.38
C GLY A 407 48.29 52.23 34.30
N HIS A 408 47.23 52.88 33.84
CA HIS A 408 47.14 54.34 33.76
C HIS A 408 47.10 55.02 35.14
N ILE A 409 46.35 54.45 36.09
CA ILE A 409 46.27 54.99 37.46
C ILE A 409 47.62 54.88 38.17
N ALA A 410 48.31 53.76 38.01
CA ALA A 410 49.65 53.59 38.55
C ALA A 410 50.62 54.66 38.00
N HIS A 411 50.47 55.02 36.72
CA HIS A 411 51.23 56.12 36.13
C HIS A 411 50.82 57.49 36.71
N GLN A 412 49.52 57.75 36.88
CA GLN A 412 49.01 58.99 37.46
C GLN A 412 49.44 59.18 38.93
N TRP A 413 49.55 58.11 39.72
CA TRP A 413 50.02 58.18 41.11
C TRP A 413 51.50 58.55 41.22
N ARG A 414 52.31 58.16 40.24
CA ARG A 414 53.74 58.47 40.23
C ARG A 414 54.00 59.98 40.25
N GLN A 415 53.12 60.79 39.64
CA GLN A 415 53.26 62.25 39.57
C GLN A 415 53.12 62.97 40.93
N PRO A 416 52.02 62.85 41.69
CA PRO A 416 51.88 63.46 43.02
C PRO A 416 52.88 62.85 44.01
N LEU A 417 53.22 61.56 43.92
CA LEU A 417 54.29 60.97 44.73
C LEU A 417 55.64 61.63 44.46
N SER A 418 55.95 61.91 43.19
CA SER A 418 57.17 62.65 42.81
C SER A 418 57.13 64.08 43.33
N SER A 419 55.97 64.75 43.29
CA SER A 419 55.79 66.09 43.87
C SER A 419 56.01 66.08 45.39
N ILE A 420 55.43 65.12 46.11
CA ILE A 420 55.61 64.97 47.56
C ILE A 420 57.08 64.76 47.90
N SER A 421 57.74 63.84 47.18
CA SER A 421 59.15 63.52 47.39
C SER A 421 60.06 64.73 47.10
N THR A 422 59.80 65.46 46.01
CA THR A 422 60.56 66.66 45.62
C THR A 422 60.37 67.78 46.65
N SER A 423 59.13 68.08 47.05
CA SER A 423 58.83 69.09 48.07
C SER A 423 59.46 68.75 49.42
N ALA A 424 59.36 67.50 49.87
CA ALA A 424 59.95 67.06 51.14
C ALA A 424 61.49 67.12 51.12
N THR A 425 62.11 66.65 50.04
CA THR A 425 63.57 66.66 49.89
C THR A 425 64.11 68.08 49.76
N GLY A 426 63.41 68.93 48.99
CA GLY A 426 63.75 70.35 48.84
C GLY A 426 63.67 71.11 50.16
N MET A 427 62.60 70.92 50.95
CA MET A 427 62.48 71.53 52.28
C MET A 427 63.58 71.04 53.23
N LYS A 428 63.88 69.73 53.23
CA LYS A 428 64.96 69.16 54.05
C LYS A 428 66.32 69.76 53.68
N LEU A 429 66.66 69.84 52.40
CA LEU A 429 67.93 70.41 51.93
C LEU A 429 68.04 71.89 52.29
N GLN A 430 66.99 72.67 52.07
CA GLN A 430 66.96 74.09 52.47
C GLN A 430 67.15 74.25 53.98
N LYS A 431 66.62 73.33 54.79
CA LYS A 431 66.82 73.33 56.25
C LYS A 431 68.26 72.99 56.64
N GLU A 432 68.86 71.96 56.03
CA GLU A 432 70.27 71.58 56.27
C GLU A 432 71.25 72.70 55.88
N LEU A 433 70.92 73.50 54.87
CA LEU A 433 71.67 74.67 54.44
C LEU A 433 71.33 75.96 55.23
N ASN A 434 70.45 75.89 56.23
CA ASN A 434 69.97 77.04 57.03
C ASN A 434 69.37 78.19 56.20
N ILE A 435 68.76 77.89 55.05
CA ILE A 435 68.14 78.88 54.14
C ILE A 435 66.62 78.71 53.99
N LEU A 436 65.99 77.82 54.76
CA LEU A 436 64.55 77.57 54.71
C LEU A 436 63.77 78.71 55.38
N GLU A 437 63.04 79.48 54.58
CA GLU A 437 62.08 80.48 55.06
C GLU A 437 60.75 79.85 55.46
N ASP A 438 60.06 80.43 56.44
CA ASP A 438 58.73 79.96 56.90
C ASP A 438 57.71 79.90 55.75
N LYS A 439 57.79 80.84 54.80
CA LYS A 439 56.95 80.84 53.60
C LYS A 439 57.17 79.58 52.75
N ASN A 440 58.44 79.23 52.47
CA ASN A 440 58.79 78.05 51.66
C ASN A 440 58.43 76.74 52.39
N LEU A 441 58.49 76.72 53.72
CA LEU A 441 58.03 75.59 54.53
C LEU A 441 56.50 75.40 54.40
N ILE A 442 55.73 76.48 54.53
CA ILE A 442 54.26 76.44 54.40
C ILE A 442 53.86 76.03 52.98
N ASP A 443 54.47 76.63 51.95
CA ASP A 443 54.20 76.32 50.55
C ASP A 443 54.51 74.86 50.22
N GLY A 444 55.64 74.31 50.74
CA GLY A 444 56.01 72.91 50.56
C GLY A 444 55.05 71.94 51.26
N LEU A 445 54.59 72.27 52.47
CA LEU A 445 53.59 71.49 53.20
C LEU A 445 52.21 71.54 52.52
N GLU A 446 51.78 72.70 52.01
CA GLU A 446 50.56 72.83 51.22
C GLU A 446 50.63 72.00 49.94
N GLN A 447 51.76 72.02 49.24
CA GLN A 447 51.95 71.24 48.01
C GLN A 447 51.90 69.73 48.27
N ILE A 448 52.48 69.27 49.38
CA ILE A 448 52.36 67.88 49.83
C ILE A 448 50.88 67.56 50.12
N ASN A 449 50.18 68.39 50.87
CA ASN A 449 48.78 68.14 51.23
C ASN A 449 47.86 68.12 49.99
N LYS A 450 48.03 69.07 49.06
CA LYS A 450 47.32 69.06 47.76
C LYS A 450 47.59 67.77 46.98
N SER A 451 48.83 67.30 46.97
CA SER A 451 49.21 66.05 46.28
C SER A 451 48.61 64.80 46.96
N VAL A 452 48.53 64.78 48.30
CA VAL A 452 47.88 63.69 49.06
C VAL A 452 46.36 63.68 48.84
N GLN A 453 45.71 64.85 48.86
CA GLN A 453 44.28 64.95 48.56
C GLN A 453 43.98 64.51 47.13
N TYR A 454 44.83 64.87 46.18
CA TYR A 454 44.72 64.42 44.78
C TYR A 454 44.86 62.89 44.66
N LEU A 455 45.83 62.28 45.35
CA LEU A 455 45.95 60.81 45.44
C LEU A 455 44.68 60.17 46.02
N SER A 456 44.16 60.71 47.12
CA SER A 456 42.94 60.20 47.78
C SER A 456 41.72 60.30 46.87
N GLN A 457 41.51 61.46 46.23
CA GLN A 457 40.41 61.65 45.29
C GLN A 457 40.52 60.68 44.10
N THR A 458 41.73 60.48 43.58
CA THR A 458 41.98 59.53 42.47
C THR A 458 41.67 58.08 42.89
N ILE A 459 41.97 57.70 44.14
CA ILE A 459 41.60 56.40 44.72
C ILE A 459 40.07 56.27 44.80
N ASP A 460 39.38 57.31 45.26
CA ASP A 460 37.93 57.30 45.39
C ASP A 460 37.23 57.29 44.03
N ASP A 461 37.72 58.05 43.05
CA ASP A 461 37.22 58.05 41.67
C ASP A 461 37.39 56.67 41.02
N PHE A 462 38.54 56.02 41.22
CA PHE A 462 38.77 54.64 40.80
C PHE A 462 37.81 53.65 41.49
N ARG A 463 37.66 53.77 42.81
CA ARG A 463 36.78 52.89 43.59
C ARG A 463 35.31 53.06 43.18
N ASN A 464 34.90 54.28 42.84
CA ASN A 464 33.55 54.60 42.39
C ASN A 464 33.29 54.18 40.93
N PHE A 465 34.33 54.12 40.09
CA PHE A 465 34.24 53.59 38.73
C PHE A 465 33.90 52.09 38.70
N TYR A 466 34.43 51.29 39.63
CA TYR A 466 34.21 49.84 39.67
C TYR A 466 33.10 49.37 40.60
N LYS A 467 32.59 50.24 41.48
CA LYS A 467 31.33 49.95 42.16
C LYS A 467 30.23 49.88 41.09
N PRO A 468 29.54 48.73 40.92
CA PRO A 468 28.37 48.67 40.08
C PRO A 468 27.27 49.50 40.75
N ASN A 469 27.32 50.82 40.58
CA ASN A 469 26.27 51.68 41.09
C ASN A 469 25.10 51.58 40.11
N LYS A 470 24.30 50.53 40.29
CA LYS A 470 23.08 50.25 39.52
C LYS A 470 21.90 51.14 39.92
N ASN A 471 22.17 52.22 40.64
CA ASN A 471 21.15 53.18 41.00
C ASN A 471 21.22 54.33 40.00
N LYS A 472 20.06 54.68 39.44
CA LYS A 472 19.96 55.87 38.63
C LYS A 472 20.11 57.08 39.55
N THR A 473 20.96 58.00 39.15
CA THR A 473 21.14 59.28 39.82
C THR A 473 20.65 60.38 38.89
N GLU A 474 20.16 61.46 39.50
CA GLU A 474 19.78 62.65 38.77
C GLU A 474 20.99 63.58 38.70
N PHE A 475 21.44 63.92 37.50
CA PHE A 475 22.64 64.73 37.29
C PHE A 475 22.54 65.56 36.01
N TYR A 476 23.43 66.53 35.91
CA TYR A 476 23.56 67.45 34.78
C TYR A 476 24.63 66.94 33.81
N VAL A 477 24.30 66.79 32.53
CA VAL A 477 25.21 66.16 31.55
C VAL A 477 26.47 66.99 31.31
N LEU A 478 26.39 68.32 31.30
CA LEU A 478 27.61 69.13 31.15
C LEU A 478 28.51 69.03 32.39
N ASP A 479 27.95 68.91 33.59
CA ASP A 479 28.73 68.69 34.81
C ASP A 479 29.45 67.33 34.76
N THR A 480 28.81 66.30 34.21
CA THR A 480 29.44 64.99 33.97
C THR A 480 30.55 65.07 32.92
N VAL A 481 30.34 65.84 31.85
CA VAL A 481 31.40 66.12 30.87
C VAL A 481 32.58 66.84 31.55
N ASP A 482 32.33 67.80 32.44
CA ASP A 482 33.38 68.49 33.19
C ASP A 482 34.14 67.54 34.12
N LYS A 483 33.46 66.61 34.80
CA LYS A 483 34.11 65.54 35.57
C LYS A 483 35.04 64.73 34.68
N VAL A 484 34.58 64.31 33.50
CA VAL A 484 35.38 63.54 32.54
C VAL A 484 36.58 64.33 32.03
N ILE A 485 36.39 65.60 31.65
CA ILE A 485 37.48 66.47 31.21
C ILE A 485 38.49 66.60 32.34
N ASN A 486 38.09 66.86 33.59
CA ASN A 486 39.00 66.98 34.72
C ASN A 486 39.79 65.68 34.98
N LEU A 487 39.13 64.52 34.90
CA LEU A 487 39.77 63.20 35.06
C LEU A 487 40.80 62.90 33.95
N THR A 488 40.62 63.50 32.77
CA THR A 488 41.43 63.23 31.59
C THR A 488 42.25 64.43 31.12
N ASN A 489 42.21 65.58 31.80
CA ASN A 489 42.77 66.82 31.26
C ASN A 489 44.28 66.71 31.03
N SER A 490 44.99 66.02 31.93
CA SER A 490 46.43 65.84 31.86
C SER A 490 46.87 65.07 30.59
N GLN A 491 46.10 64.08 30.12
CA GLN A 491 46.41 63.31 28.91
C GLN A 491 46.10 64.07 27.61
N PHE A 492 45.21 65.06 27.65
CA PHE A 492 44.88 65.88 26.48
C PHE A 492 45.81 67.09 26.38
N SER A 493 45.98 67.84 27.47
CA SER A 493 46.80 69.04 27.52
C SER A 493 48.30 68.77 27.28
N SER A 494 48.85 67.68 27.85
CA SER A 494 50.26 67.30 27.63
C SER A 494 50.58 66.91 26.18
N ASN A 495 49.55 66.54 25.42
CA ASN A 495 49.64 66.10 24.03
C ASN A 495 49.22 67.19 23.03
N GLY A 496 48.96 68.41 23.51
CA GLY A 496 48.53 69.55 22.69
C GLY A 496 47.11 69.45 22.15
N ILE A 497 46.23 68.66 22.80
CA ILE A 497 44.83 68.47 22.37
C ILE A 497 43.92 69.45 23.11
N LYS A 498 43.22 70.30 22.36
CA LYS A 498 42.27 71.29 22.90
C LYS A 498 40.85 70.74 22.87
N ILE A 499 40.21 70.66 24.04
CA ILE A 499 38.81 70.25 24.17
C ILE A 499 37.92 71.49 24.23
N ILE A 500 36.96 71.59 23.33
CA ILE A 500 36.01 72.70 23.22
C ILE A 500 34.62 72.18 23.57
N LYS A 501 34.08 72.60 24.72
CA LYS A 501 32.72 72.24 25.14
C LYS A 501 31.72 73.34 24.77
N SER A 502 30.53 72.95 24.33
CA SER A 502 29.40 73.85 24.09
C SER A 502 28.07 73.15 24.41
N GLY A 503 27.00 73.93 24.61
CA GLY A 503 25.64 73.40 24.67
C GLY A 503 24.86 73.74 25.95
N GLU A 504 23.72 73.07 26.13
CA GLU A 504 22.79 73.25 27.23
C GLU A 504 23.11 72.31 28.40
N ASN A 505 22.96 72.78 29.64
CA ASN A 505 23.12 71.92 30.81
C ASN A 505 21.82 71.14 31.10
N ILE A 506 21.68 69.96 30.49
CA ILE A 506 20.45 69.16 30.55
C ILE A 506 20.53 68.16 31.71
N LYS A 507 19.46 68.10 32.51
CA LYS A 507 19.32 67.16 33.63
C LYS A 507 18.74 65.82 33.16
N ILE A 508 19.34 64.69 33.59
CA ILE A 508 18.89 63.33 33.28
C ILE A 508 18.93 62.42 34.51
N ASN A 509 18.09 61.38 34.53
CA ASN A 509 18.05 60.37 35.58
C ASN A 509 18.47 58.98 35.05
N THR A 510 19.76 58.68 35.12
CA THR A 510 20.37 57.45 34.57
C THR A 510 21.63 57.06 35.35
N TYR A 511 22.44 56.14 34.80
CA TYR A 511 23.70 55.67 35.38
C TYR A 511 24.85 56.63 35.05
N GLU A 512 25.10 57.64 35.91
CA GLU A 512 26.16 58.64 35.67
C GLU A 512 27.53 58.01 35.40
N ASN A 513 27.94 57.02 36.21
CA ASN A 513 29.24 56.36 36.06
C ASN A 513 29.37 55.59 34.75
N GLU A 514 28.29 54.97 34.27
CA GLU A 514 28.32 54.30 32.96
C GLU A 514 28.42 55.33 31.83
N LEU A 515 27.82 56.52 31.98
CA LEU A 515 27.96 57.59 30.98
C LEU A 515 29.37 58.17 30.97
N ILE A 516 29.98 58.38 32.14
CA ILE A 516 31.40 58.75 32.30
C ILE A 516 32.28 57.75 31.54
N GLN A 517 32.04 56.45 31.71
CA GLN A 517 32.79 55.39 31.02
C GLN A 517 32.66 55.49 29.49
N VAL A 518 31.45 55.75 28.98
CA VAL A 518 31.23 55.96 27.53
C VAL A 518 32.01 57.17 27.03
N ILE A 519 31.91 58.31 27.71
CA ILE A 519 32.58 59.54 27.29
C ILE A 519 34.11 59.37 27.31
N ILE A 520 34.67 58.79 28.38
CA ILE A 520 36.11 58.51 28.47
C ILE A 520 36.58 57.63 27.32
N ASN A 521 35.84 56.56 27.01
CA ASN A 521 36.20 55.66 25.93
C ASN A 521 36.19 56.36 24.56
N LEU A 522 35.19 57.21 24.29
CA LEU A 522 35.13 57.99 23.05
C LEU A 522 36.26 59.02 22.97
N LEU A 523 36.57 59.71 24.08
CA LEU A 523 37.66 60.68 24.14
C LEU A 523 39.03 60.02 23.98
N ASN A 524 39.25 58.84 24.55
CA ASN A 524 40.49 58.08 24.36
C ASN A 524 40.65 57.61 22.92
N ASN A 525 39.58 57.13 22.28
CA ASN A 525 39.64 56.78 20.86
C ASN A 525 40.00 58.00 19.99
N ALA A 526 39.39 59.16 20.26
CA ALA A 526 39.74 60.41 19.57
C ALA A 526 41.21 60.81 19.81
N ARG A 527 41.67 60.73 21.06
CA ARG A 527 43.08 61.00 21.44
C ARG A 527 44.05 60.14 20.64
N ASP A 528 43.80 58.83 20.61
CA ASP A 528 44.74 57.87 20.03
C ASP A 528 44.89 58.09 18.52
N GLU A 529 43.80 58.47 17.85
CA GLU A 529 43.84 58.87 16.44
C GLU A 529 44.58 60.20 16.23
N LEU A 530 44.40 61.19 17.12
CA LEU A 530 45.11 62.49 17.09
C LEU A 530 46.61 62.39 17.45
N LEU A 531 47.03 61.28 18.05
CA LEU A 531 48.43 61.04 18.44
C LEU A 531 49.24 60.25 17.40
N LYS A 532 48.60 59.80 16.32
CA LYS A 532 49.33 59.11 15.24
C LYS A 532 50.37 60.04 14.62
N LYS A 533 51.53 59.47 14.25
CA LYS A 533 52.72 60.22 13.80
C LYS A 533 52.48 61.09 12.56
N ASP A 534 51.45 60.80 11.80
CA ASP A 534 51.07 61.45 10.54
C ASP A 534 50.03 62.59 10.72
N PHE A 535 49.71 62.97 11.96
CA PHE A 535 48.78 64.05 12.27
C PHE A 535 49.54 65.36 12.60
N GLU A 536 49.48 66.33 11.68
CA GLU A 536 50.25 67.59 11.76
C GLU A 536 49.37 68.83 12.08
N ASP A 537 48.04 68.69 12.03
CA ASP A 537 47.10 69.78 12.31
C ASP A 537 46.95 70.06 13.82
N GLU A 538 46.33 71.19 14.17
CA GLU A 538 45.92 71.47 15.55
C GLU A 538 44.99 70.37 16.04
N LYS A 539 45.23 69.79 17.22
CA LYS A 539 44.45 68.64 17.71
C LYS A 539 43.22 69.13 18.47
N LEU A 540 42.03 68.88 17.92
CA LEU A 540 40.78 69.45 18.41
C LEU A 540 39.75 68.36 18.70
N ILE A 541 39.11 68.45 19.87
CA ILE A 541 37.93 67.65 20.22
C ILE A 541 36.80 68.59 20.64
N PHE A 542 35.63 68.42 20.06
CA PHE A 542 34.44 69.20 20.41
C PHE A 542 33.41 68.32 21.07
N ILE A 543 32.84 68.80 22.17
CA ILE A 543 31.75 68.14 22.89
C ILE A 543 30.55 69.09 22.90
N ASN A 544 29.45 68.67 22.31
CA ASN A 544 28.23 69.47 22.22
C ASN A 544 27.05 68.72 22.84
N VAL A 545 26.32 69.39 23.74
CA VAL A 545 25.13 68.84 24.41
C VAL A 545 23.91 69.69 24.06
N TYR A 546 22.87 69.10 23.48
CA TYR A 546 21.65 69.83 23.14
C TYR A 546 20.40 68.96 23.20
N LYS A 547 19.24 69.61 23.28
CA LYS A 547 17.94 68.94 23.31
C LYS A 547 17.23 69.10 21.97
N LYS A 548 16.76 67.98 21.40
CA LYS A 548 15.92 68.00 20.19
C LYS A 548 14.86 66.91 20.26
N ASN A 549 13.61 67.24 19.94
CA ASN A 549 12.49 66.27 19.88
C ASN A 549 12.35 65.37 21.12
N LYS A 550 12.42 65.95 22.33
CA LYS A 550 12.39 65.22 23.64
C LYS A 550 13.51 64.18 23.81
N LYS A 551 14.61 64.32 23.10
CA LYS A 551 15.82 63.50 23.28
C LYS A 551 17.00 64.41 23.59
N LEU A 552 17.90 63.90 24.40
CA LEU A 552 19.21 64.50 24.65
C LEU A 552 20.18 63.99 23.59
N PHE A 553 20.92 64.91 22.99
CA PHE A 553 22.02 64.64 22.08
C PHE A 553 23.32 65.05 22.76
N LEU A 554 24.23 64.09 22.92
CA LEU A 554 25.62 64.31 23.29
C LEU A 554 26.47 63.93 22.09
N GLU A 555 27.09 64.93 21.46
CA GLU A 555 27.94 64.77 20.29
C GLU A 555 29.39 65.02 20.66
N ILE A 556 30.26 64.06 20.33
CA ILE A 556 31.70 64.18 20.47
C ILE A 556 32.29 64.06 19.07
N LYS A 557 32.96 65.10 18.60
CA LYS A 557 33.65 65.11 17.31
C LYS A 557 35.12 65.45 17.46
N ASP A 558 35.97 64.77 16.72
CA ASP A 558 37.40 65.07 16.59
C ASP A 558 37.70 65.66 15.21
N ASN A 559 38.95 66.06 14.98
CA ASN A 559 39.47 66.37 13.65
C ASN A 559 40.50 65.34 13.15
N ALA A 560 40.40 64.08 13.61
CA ALA A 560 41.38 63.03 13.36
C ALA A 560 41.15 62.28 12.02
N ARG A 561 40.76 62.98 10.95
CA ARG A 561 40.52 62.43 9.58
C ARG A 561 39.39 61.39 9.45
N GLY A 562 38.73 61.01 10.55
CA GLY A 562 37.53 60.17 10.55
C GLY A 562 37.82 58.67 10.47
N VAL A 563 36.76 57.86 10.45
CA VAL A 563 36.82 56.39 10.41
C VAL A 563 36.77 55.90 8.97
N SER A 564 37.65 54.98 8.57
CA SER A 564 37.61 54.40 7.22
C SER A 564 36.24 53.79 6.90
N THR A 565 35.70 54.06 5.70
CA THR A 565 34.37 53.60 5.27
C THR A 565 34.26 52.08 5.20
N GLN A 566 35.39 51.37 5.08
CA GLN A 566 35.42 49.90 5.07
C GLN A 566 35.17 49.28 6.45
N ILE A 567 35.41 50.04 7.51
CA ILE A 567 35.35 49.55 8.90
C ILE A 567 34.25 50.21 9.73
N ILE A 568 33.69 51.33 9.27
CA ILE A 568 32.75 52.16 10.04
C ILE A 568 31.52 51.39 10.54
N ASP A 569 31.03 50.41 9.78
CA ASP A 569 29.89 49.57 10.17
C ASP A 569 30.25 48.48 11.19
N LYS A 570 31.55 48.17 11.32
CA LYS A 570 32.09 47.11 12.20
C LYS A 570 32.66 47.63 13.50
N ILE A 571 32.87 48.94 13.67
CA ILE A 571 33.56 49.48 14.84
C ILE A 571 32.84 49.24 16.19
N PHE A 572 31.55 48.93 16.14
CA PHE A 572 30.77 48.56 17.33
C PHE A 572 30.67 47.04 17.55
N GLU A 573 31.24 46.21 16.67
CA GLU A 573 31.33 44.76 16.85
C GLU A 573 32.33 44.41 17.95
N ALA A 574 32.03 43.37 18.75
CA ALA A 574 32.93 42.91 19.78
C ALA A 574 34.24 42.38 19.16
N TYR A 575 35.38 42.73 19.76
CA TYR A 575 36.73 42.33 19.34
C TYR A 575 37.23 42.94 18.03
N PHE A 576 36.48 43.86 17.44
CA PHE A 576 36.93 44.61 16.28
C PHE A 576 37.89 45.73 16.72
N THR A 577 39.15 45.69 16.27
CA THR A 577 40.17 46.70 16.55
C THR A 577 41.05 46.94 15.32
N THR A 578 41.50 48.18 15.13
CA THR A 578 42.48 48.56 14.11
C THR A 578 43.88 48.81 14.70
N LYS A 579 44.04 48.61 16.01
CA LYS A 579 45.31 48.70 16.73
C LYS A 579 45.97 47.31 16.81
N ASN A 580 47.30 47.24 16.81
CA ASN A 580 48.05 45.98 16.94
C ASN A 580 47.65 45.21 18.23
N ASP A 581 47.77 43.88 18.22
CA ASP A 581 47.28 42.94 19.27
C ASP A 581 47.75 43.25 20.71
N VAL A 582 48.75 44.11 20.89
CA VAL A 582 49.32 44.52 22.19
C VAL A 582 48.63 45.77 22.79
N GLU A 583 47.93 46.59 21.98
CA GLU A 583 47.44 47.92 22.40
C GLU A 583 45.91 48.13 22.24
N GLY A 584 45.17 47.19 21.63
CA GLY A 584 43.74 47.37 21.39
C GLY A 584 42.91 46.13 21.69
N THR A 585 42.00 46.22 22.66
CA THR A 585 41.11 45.11 23.05
C THR A 585 39.90 44.92 22.13
N GLY A 586 39.58 45.91 21.27
CA GLY A 586 38.40 45.88 20.38
C GLY A 586 37.05 45.84 21.13
N ILE A 587 37.05 46.18 22.43
CA ILE A 587 35.91 46.04 23.32
C ILE A 587 35.29 47.39 23.68
N GLY A 588 36.07 48.48 23.65
CA GLY A 588 35.64 49.80 24.12
C GLY A 588 34.34 50.26 23.46
N LEU A 589 34.33 50.39 22.13
CA LEU A 589 33.15 50.86 21.39
C LEU A 589 31.96 49.91 21.49
N TYR A 590 32.19 48.59 21.46
CA TYR A 590 31.15 47.59 21.73
C TYR A 590 30.51 47.80 23.11
N MET A 591 31.32 47.98 24.15
CA MET A 591 30.83 48.26 25.51
C MET A 591 30.10 49.60 25.60
N SER A 592 30.59 50.64 24.91
CA SER A 592 29.86 51.90 24.82
C SER A 592 28.49 51.73 24.18
N ASN A 593 28.40 50.91 23.12
CA ASN A 593 27.13 50.58 22.49
C ASN A 593 26.22 49.77 23.42
N GLU A 594 26.74 48.77 24.13
CA GLU A 594 25.98 47.99 25.11
C GLU A 594 25.45 48.85 26.27
N ILE A 595 26.26 49.75 26.83
CA ILE A 595 25.86 50.66 27.91
C ILE A 595 24.72 51.57 27.43
N ILE A 596 24.93 52.25 26.29
CA ILE A 596 23.95 53.19 25.76
C ILE A 596 22.65 52.47 25.37
N THR A 597 22.74 51.31 24.71
CA THR A 597 21.54 50.61 24.20
C THR A 597 20.82 49.78 25.26
N LYS A 598 21.53 49.00 26.08
CA LYS A 598 20.93 48.09 27.06
C LYS A 598 20.67 48.75 28.41
N SER A 599 21.62 49.51 28.94
CA SER A 599 21.44 50.15 30.26
C SER A 599 20.60 51.43 30.15
N MET A 600 20.92 52.31 29.19
CA MET A 600 20.30 53.64 29.10
C MET A 600 19.13 53.72 28.11
N LYS A 601 18.84 52.65 27.37
CA LYS A 601 17.79 52.59 26.32
C LYS A 601 17.93 53.71 25.26
N GLY A 602 19.16 54.13 24.99
CA GLY A 602 19.53 55.13 24.01
C GLY A 602 20.06 54.51 22.71
N LYS A 603 20.66 55.36 21.87
CA LYS A 603 21.34 54.98 20.63
C LYS A 603 22.69 55.68 20.54
N ILE A 604 23.74 54.95 20.17
CA ILE A 604 25.03 55.52 19.76
C ILE A 604 25.22 55.31 18.26
N SER A 605 25.88 56.24 17.59
CA SER A 605 26.19 56.15 16.15
C SER A 605 27.46 56.94 15.83
N VAL A 606 28.11 56.60 14.73
CA VAL A 606 29.30 57.27 14.20
C VAL A 606 29.01 57.79 12.80
N SER A 607 29.64 58.89 12.42
CA SER A 607 29.63 59.42 11.04
C SER A 607 30.89 60.26 10.82
N ASN A 608 31.45 60.25 9.62
CA ASN A 608 32.50 61.20 9.26
C ASN A 608 31.88 62.54 8.86
N ILE A 609 32.47 63.64 9.31
CA ILE A 609 31.96 64.98 9.04
C ILE A 609 33.10 65.92 8.61
N GLU A 610 32.77 66.87 7.73
CA GLU A 610 33.58 68.05 7.44
C GLU A 610 32.96 69.24 8.20
N PHE A 611 33.77 70.02 8.91
CA PHE A 611 33.31 71.18 9.66
C PHE A 611 34.35 72.31 9.68
N GLU A 612 33.89 73.53 9.90
CA GLU A 612 34.75 74.73 9.95
C GLU A 612 34.90 75.24 11.39
N TYR A 613 36.12 75.59 11.80
CA TYR A 613 36.42 76.23 13.08
C TYR A 613 37.57 77.23 12.88
N GLU A 614 37.39 78.47 13.38
CA GLU A 614 38.34 79.59 13.18
C GLU A 614 38.76 79.77 11.71
N SER A 615 37.78 79.68 10.78
CA SER A 615 37.97 79.80 9.33
C SER A 615 38.90 78.76 8.68
N LYS A 616 39.16 77.63 9.37
CA LYS A 616 39.82 76.44 8.82
C LYS A 616 38.84 75.27 8.74
N LYS A 617 38.96 74.49 7.67
CA LYS A 617 38.18 73.27 7.45
C LYS A 617 38.88 72.06 8.05
N TYR A 618 38.12 71.24 8.76
CA TYR A 618 38.56 70.02 9.41
C TYR A 618 37.68 68.84 9.01
N ILE A 619 38.26 67.65 8.99
CA ILE A 619 37.55 66.38 8.76
C ILE A 619 37.83 65.46 9.95
N GLY A 620 36.80 64.80 10.47
CA GLY A 620 36.96 63.88 11.59
C GLY A 620 35.75 62.99 11.84
N ALA A 621 35.81 62.19 12.90
CA ALA A 621 34.71 61.35 13.31
C ALA A 621 33.77 62.10 14.26
N LYS A 622 32.46 61.94 14.07
CA LYS A 622 31.42 62.40 14.99
C LYS A 622 30.70 61.20 15.58
N PHE A 623 30.82 61.03 16.89
CA PHE A 623 30.02 60.12 17.69
C PHE A 623 28.80 60.86 18.24
N SER A 624 27.61 60.33 17.98
CA SER A 624 26.34 60.89 18.46
C SER A 624 25.66 59.91 19.40
N ILE A 625 25.50 60.31 20.66
CA ILE A 625 24.75 59.59 21.69
C ILE A 625 23.38 60.24 21.85
N ILE A 626 22.34 59.45 21.74
CA ILE A 626 20.93 59.88 21.80
C ILE A 626 20.28 59.18 22.99
N LEU A 627 19.88 59.95 24.00
CA LEU A 627 19.20 59.44 25.19
C LEU A 627 17.74 59.95 25.25
N PRO A 628 16.77 59.10 25.65
CA PRO A 628 15.41 59.54 25.87
C PRO A 628 15.33 60.43 27.12
N LEU A 629 14.74 61.63 27.01
CA LEU A 629 14.38 62.41 28.19
C LEU A 629 13.05 61.88 28.73
N ILE A 630 13.09 61.20 29.86
CA ILE A 630 11.88 60.73 30.54
C ILE A 630 11.22 61.98 31.13
N ASN A 631 10.00 62.30 30.69
CA ASN A 631 9.18 63.32 31.33
C ASN A 631 8.96 62.92 32.80
N HIS A 632 9.21 63.84 33.73
CA HIS A 632 8.49 63.81 35.00
C HIS A 632 7.02 64.13 34.76
#